data_AF-A0A7J3JA61-F1
#
_entry.id   AF-A0A7J3JA61-F1
#
_cell.length_a   1.000
_cell.length_b   1.000
_cell.length_c   1.000
_cell.angle_alpha   90.00
_cell.angle_beta   90.00
_cell.angle_gamma   90.00
#
_symmetry.space_group_name_H-M   'P 1'
#
loop_
_entity.id
_entity.type
_entity.pdbx_description
1 polymer ?
#
loop_
_entity_poly.entity_id
_entity_poly.type
_entity_poly.pdbx_seq_one_letter_code
_entity_poly.pdbx_strand_id
1 'polypeptide(L)' 'MTCWKWFGGVLKEAGVEATDANKTKIDQVIHSYIGEQSSYGRCSADWKTARKQIAGDEKMKAELIAELKKLV' A
#
# COMPACT_ATOMS: atom_id res chain seq x y z
N MET A 1 11.69 0.05 8.89
CA MET A 1 10.40 -0.51 9.35
C MET A 1 9.69 -1.06 8.14
N THR A 2 9.08 -2.24 8.22
CA THR A 2 8.38 -2.85 7.08
C THR A 2 6.93 -2.35 7.03
N CYS A 3 6.68 -1.40 6.14
CA CYS A 3 5.40 -0.77 5.86
C CYS A 3 4.35 -1.81 5.40
N TRP A 4 4.78 -2.79 4.60
CA TRP A 4 3.91 -3.83 4.04
C TRP A 4 3.12 -4.62 5.09
N LYS A 5 3.67 -4.73 6.31
CA LYS A 5 3.03 -5.46 7.42
C LYS A 5 1.70 -4.81 7.85
N TRP A 6 1.60 -3.49 7.72
CA TRP A 6 0.35 -2.76 7.98
C TRP A 6 -0.68 -2.97 6.85
N PHE A 7 -0.22 -3.25 5.63
CA PHE A 7 -1.05 -3.40 4.43
C PHE A 7 -1.38 -4.86 4.11
N GLY A 8 -1.11 -5.80 5.02
CA GLY A 8 -1.36 -7.24 4.80
C GLY A 8 -2.79 -7.58 4.34
N GLY A 9 -3.80 -6.83 4.77
CA GLY A 9 -5.17 -6.99 4.28
C GLY A 9 -5.33 -6.65 2.79
N VAL A 10 -4.76 -5.51 2.37
CA VAL A 10 -4.78 -5.06 0.97
C VAL A 10 -3.96 -5.99 0.08
N LEU A 11 -2.80 -6.44 0.57
CA LEU A 11 -1.96 -7.43 -0.12
C LEU A 11 -2.69 -8.74 -0.35
N LYS A 12 -3.41 -9.23 0.66
CA LYS A 12 -4.24 -10.43 0.55
C LYS A 12 -5.38 -10.27 -0.47
N GLU A 13 -6.03 -9.10 -0.50
CA GLU A 13 -7.04 -8.79 -1.53
C GLU A 13 -6.45 -8.66 -2.93
N ALA A 14 -5.21 -8.15 -3.04
CA ALA A 14 -4.49 -8.08 -4.30
C ALA A 14 -4.04 -9.47 -4.80
N GLY A 15 -4.04 -10.50 -3.96
CA GLY A 15 -3.42 -11.79 -4.24
C GLY A 15 -1.89 -11.73 -4.23
N VAL A 16 -1.32 -10.71 -3.57
CA VAL A 16 0.12 -10.46 -3.51
C VAL A 16 0.64 -10.97 -2.18
N GLU A 17 1.49 -11.99 -2.20
CA GLU A 17 2.12 -12.52 -1.01
C GLU A 17 3.49 -11.85 -0.79
N ALA A 18 3.69 -11.27 0.40
CA ALA A 18 4.95 -10.65 0.79
C ALA A 18 5.97 -11.73 1.19
N THR A 19 6.76 -12.17 0.21
CA THR A 19 7.91 -13.09 0.36
C THR A 19 9.22 -12.31 0.52
N ASP A 20 10.30 -13.00 0.88
CA ASP A 20 11.61 -12.36 1.07
C ASP A 20 12.15 -11.68 -0.21
N ALA A 21 11.78 -12.18 -1.39
CA ALA A 21 12.23 -11.67 -2.68
C ALA A 21 11.47 -10.40 -3.15
N ASN A 22 10.20 -10.25 -2.76
CA ASN A 22 9.33 -9.16 -3.22
C ASN A 22 8.93 -8.18 -2.10
N LYS A 23 9.15 -8.49 -0.82
CA LYS A 23 8.88 -7.61 0.32
C LYS A 23 9.46 -6.21 0.13
N THR A 24 10.67 -6.10 -0.42
CA THR A 24 11.35 -4.80 -0.64
C THR A 24 10.64 -3.98 -1.72
N LYS A 25 10.19 -4.62 -2.81
CA LYS A 25 9.42 -3.98 -3.87
C LYS A 25 8.04 -3.55 -3.38
N ILE A 26 7.37 -4.41 -2.63
CA ILE A 26 6.07 -4.12 -2.02
C ILE A 26 6.20 -2.90 -1.09
N ASP A 27 7.22 -2.89 -0.23
CA ASP A 27 7.47 -1.76 0.66
C ASP A 27 7.70 -0.48 -0.14
N GLN A 28 8.55 -0.52 -1.19
CA GLN A 28 8.78 0.63 -2.06
C GLN A 28 7.50 1.15 -2.72
N VAL A 29 6.66 0.28 -3.29
CA VAL A 29 5.41 0.71 -3.93
C VAL A 29 4.46 1.35 -2.93
N ILE A 30 4.29 0.74 -1.75
CA ILE A 30 3.46 1.32 -0.68
C ILE A 30 4.03 2.68 -0.23
N HIS A 31 5.35 2.79 -0.10
CA HIS A 31 6.04 4.00 0.34
C HIS A 31 5.86 5.14 -0.68
N SER A 32 6.09 4.83 -1.97
CA SER A 32 5.87 5.78 -3.07
C SER A 32 4.41 6.19 -3.18
N TYR A 33 3.48 5.24 -3.14
CA TYR A 33 2.06 5.53 -3.23
C TYR A 33 1.59 6.42 -2.09
N ILE A 34 1.93 6.11 -0.84
CA ILE A 34 1.52 6.92 0.31
C ILE A 34 2.24 8.27 0.32
N GLY A 35 3.51 8.33 -0.06
CA GLY A 35 4.24 9.58 -0.21
C GLY A 35 3.55 10.49 -1.23
N GLU A 36 3.13 9.93 -2.36
CA GLU A 36 2.40 10.66 -3.40
C GLU A 36 1.01 11.09 -2.92
N GLN A 37 0.19 10.17 -2.40
CA GLN A 37 -1.14 10.51 -1.87
C GLN A 37 -1.06 11.53 -0.73
N SER A 38 -0.02 11.47 0.10
CA SER A 38 0.20 12.43 1.17
C SER A 38 0.64 13.79 0.64
N SER A 39 1.47 13.83 -0.40
CA SER A 39 1.81 15.07 -1.09
C SER A 39 0.59 15.75 -1.73
N TYR A 40 -0.39 14.96 -2.19
CA TYR A 40 -1.67 15.47 -2.68
C TYR A 40 -2.68 15.83 -1.57
N GLY A 41 -2.32 15.66 -0.29
CA GLY A 41 -3.22 15.90 0.84
C GLY A 41 -4.39 14.91 0.94
N ARG A 42 -4.34 13.80 0.20
CA ARG A 42 -5.37 12.76 0.19
C ARG A 42 -5.23 11.76 1.34
N CYS A 43 -4.03 11.62 1.88
CA CYS A 43 -3.71 10.63 2.88
C CYS A 43 -2.67 11.16 3.87
N SER A 44 -2.68 10.67 5.11
CA SER A 44 -1.64 11.05 6.07
C SER A 44 -0.32 10.36 5.72
N ALA A 45 0.81 11.02 6.00
CA ALA A 45 2.13 10.40 5.94
C ALA A 45 2.31 9.29 7.00
N ASP A 46 1.42 9.25 8.00
CA ASP A 46 1.42 8.24 9.04
C ASP A 46 0.79 6.92 8.55
N TRP A 47 1.60 5.87 8.43
CA TRP A 47 1.20 4.57 7.84
C TRP A 47 -0.05 3.95 8.45
N LYS A 48 -0.22 4.08 9.77
CA LYS A 48 -1.36 3.51 10.49
C LYS A 48 -2.66 4.22 10.09
N THR A 49 -2.59 5.54 9.97
CA THR A 49 -3.72 6.38 9.54
C THR A 49 -3.94 6.26 8.03
N ALA A 50 -2.87 6.18 7.26
CA ALA A 50 -2.90 6.00 5.82
C ALA A 50 -3.61 4.70 5.44
N ARG A 51 -3.25 3.59 6.10
CA ARG A 51 -3.92 2.30 5.92
C ARG A 51 -5.43 2.41 6.17
N LYS A 52 -5.87 3.12 7.21
CA LYS A 52 -7.30 3.28 7.49
C LYS A 52 -8.02 4.09 6.42
N GLN A 53 -7.40 5.19 5.96
CA GLN A 53 -7.93 6.01 4.87
C GLN A 53 -8.02 5.21 3.57
N ILE A 54 -6.94 4.54 3.19
CA ILE A 54 -6.90 3.69 1.99
C ILE A 54 -7.90 2.54 2.11
N ALA A 55 -8.02 1.88 3.27
CA ALA A 55 -8.98 0.79 3.44
C ALA A 55 -10.45 1.27 3.45
N GLY A 56 -10.71 2.51 3.87
CA GLY A 56 -12.03 3.14 3.85
C GLY A 56 -12.39 3.79 2.51
N ASP A 57 -11.39 4.08 1.67
CA ASP A 57 -11.56 4.70 0.36
C ASP A 57 -11.37 3.65 -0.74
N GLU A 58 -12.49 3.20 -1.32
CA GLU A 58 -12.48 2.13 -2.34
C GLU A 58 -11.62 2.48 -3.56
N LYS A 59 -11.54 3.76 -3.94
CA LYS A 59 -10.67 4.21 -5.04
C LYS A 59 -9.21 4.04 -4.67
N MET A 60 -8.78 4.59 -3.53
CA MET A 60 -7.38 4.50 -3.11
C MET A 60 -6.96 3.04 -2.91
N LYS A 61 -7.86 2.21 -2.37
CA LYS A 61 -7.64 0.78 -2.22
C LYS A 61 -7.45 0.10 -3.57
N ALA A 62 -8.35 0.35 -4.53
CA ALA A 62 -8.27 -0.23 -5.86
C ALA A 62 -7.01 0.20 -6.60
N GLU A 63 -6.61 1.47 -6.50
CA GLU A 63 -5.36 1.99 -7.08
C GLU A 63 -4.14 1.29 -6.48
N LEU A 64 -4.05 1.19 -5.15
CA LEU A 64 -2.96 0.48 -4.49
C LEU A 64 -2.91 -1.00 -4.87
N ILE A 65 -4.07 -1.68 -4.96
CA ILE A 65 -4.15 -3.08 -5.41
C ILE A 65 -3.67 -3.21 -6.84
N ALA A 66 -4.06 -2.28 -7.73
CA ALA A 66 -3.63 -2.29 -9.14
C ALA A 66 -2.11 -2.13 -9.26
N GLU A 67 -1.52 -1.20 -8.50
CA GLU A 67 -0.07 -1.02 -8.44
C GLU A 67 0.65 -2.26 -7.89
N LEU A 68 0.12 -2.86 -6.82
CA LEU A 68 0.69 -4.08 -6.25
C LEU A 68 0.58 -5.28 -7.21
N LYS A 69 -0.50 -5.38 -7.99
CA LYS A 69 -0.65 -6.43 -9.01
C LYS A 69 0.32 -6.28 -10.18
N LYS A 70 0.83 -5.09 -10.48
CA LYS A 70 1.88 -4.91 -11.50
C LYS A 70 3.24 -5.48 -11.07
N LEU A 71 3.42 -5.80 -9.79
CA LEU A 71 4.65 -6.39 -9.26
C LEU A 71 4.71 -7.92 -9.37
N VAL A 72 3.60 -8.58 -9.72
CA VAL A 72 3.44 -10.04 -9.85
C VAL A 72 3.23 -10.39 -11.31
#